data_AF-N4U5P3-F1
#
_entry.id   AF-N4U5P3-F1
#
_cell.length_a   1.000
_cell.length_b   1.000
_cell.length_c   1.000
_cell.angle_alpha   90.00
_cell.angle_beta   90.00
_cell.angle_gamma   90.00
#
_symmetry.space_group_name_H-M   'P 1'
#
loop_
_entity.id
_entity.type
_entity.pdbx_description
1 polymer ?
#
loop_
_entity_poly.entity_id
_entity_poly.type
_entity_poly.pdbx_seq_one_letter_code
_entity_poly.pdbx_strand_id
1 'polypeptide(L)'
;TMKPCILVASLLQSCAAQTISTSWTCEAGSDVTSFPACNDFLNSGNACATVLERPEKQECLCNQEYLDSLYKCENELQLCFLGNQFEGTFDSGIELWESLCGSYVTFSPTTPSAKPYTEYPEELCIDVDKACQTARNLLSDCLPYTSDIETSRLSSCECQSRLLRLAYTCQYIGNVSCLVTEAATSNAWGYATCDNFASVIGKEHVSEALHYIISLRILTFITVSTG
;
A
#
# COMPACT_ATOMS: atom_id res chain seq x y z
N THR A 1 -9.61 -38.10 45.44
CA THR A 1 -8.51 -38.97 44.97
C THR A 1 -7.41 -38.11 44.39
N MET A 2 -6.22 -38.17 45.00
CA MET A 2 -4.84 -37.99 44.50
C MET A 2 -4.34 -36.71 43.78
N LYS A 3 -3.06 -36.43 44.12
CA LYS A 3 -2.18 -35.25 44.00
C LYS A 3 -1.38 -35.14 42.65
N PRO A 4 -0.57 -34.07 42.44
CA PRO A 4 0.11 -33.66 41.20
C PRO A 4 1.51 -34.29 41.00
N CYS A 5 2.10 -34.17 39.79
CA CYS A 5 3.54 -33.97 39.53
C CYS A 5 3.91 -33.99 38.02
N ILE A 6 4.55 -32.92 37.55
CA ILE A 6 5.81 -32.82 36.77
C ILE A 6 6.16 -33.96 35.79
N LEU A 7 6.42 -33.59 34.53
CA LEU A 7 7.57 -33.95 33.65
C LEU A 7 7.33 -33.17 32.32
N VAL A 8 7.93 -32.01 32.06
CA VAL A 8 9.31 -31.78 31.58
C VAL A 8 9.86 -32.91 30.71
N ALA A 9 9.63 -32.79 29.39
CA ALA A 9 10.55 -33.17 28.32
C ALA A 9 10.05 -32.46 27.04
N SER A 10 10.70 -31.37 26.61
CA SER A 10 11.80 -31.45 25.64
C SER A 10 11.25 -31.86 24.26
N LEU A 11 11.03 -30.89 23.38
CA LEU A 11 12.04 -30.33 22.47
C LEU A 11 11.89 -30.97 21.08
N LEU A 12 11.96 -30.11 20.07
CA LEU A 12 12.21 -30.36 18.64
C LEU A 12 10.98 -30.33 17.72
N GLN A 13 11.20 -29.65 16.58
CA GLN A 13 10.31 -29.40 15.45
C GLN A 13 9.11 -28.47 15.77
N SER A 14 9.12 -27.18 15.43
CA SER A 14 9.53 -26.64 14.13
C SER A 14 9.79 -25.14 14.24
N CYS A 15 11.05 -24.72 14.37
CA CYS A 15 11.45 -23.45 13.75
C CYS A 15 11.55 -23.74 12.26
N ALA A 16 10.40 -23.89 11.58
CA ALA A 16 10.40 -23.54 10.18
C ALA A 16 10.77 -22.06 10.17
N ALA A 17 11.90 -21.72 9.56
CA ALA A 17 12.11 -20.38 9.07
C ALA A 17 10.79 -20.00 8.39
N GLN A 18 10.05 -19.05 8.97
CA GLN A 18 8.87 -18.56 8.31
C GLN A 18 9.42 -17.82 7.10
N THR A 19 9.51 -18.49 5.97
CA THR A 19 9.55 -17.83 4.68
C THR A 19 8.23 -17.09 4.61
N ILE A 20 8.25 -15.83 5.05
CA ILE A 20 7.23 -14.87 4.68
C ILE A 20 7.13 -15.01 3.17
N SER A 21 5.97 -15.44 2.68
CA SER A 21 5.72 -15.51 1.25
C SER A 21 6.10 -14.15 0.68
N THR A 22 7.12 -14.10 -0.18
CA THR A 22 7.56 -12.89 -0.88
C THR A 22 6.56 -12.43 -1.93
N SER A 23 5.31 -12.90 -1.87
CA SER A 23 4.18 -12.45 -2.68
C SER A 23 3.55 -11.17 -2.15
N TRP A 24 4.37 -10.25 -1.63
CA TRP A 24 3.87 -8.94 -1.22
C TRP A 24 3.64 -8.17 -2.51
N THR A 25 2.40 -7.75 -2.74
CA THR A 25 2.06 -6.88 -3.86
C THR A 25 2.09 -5.46 -3.34
N CYS A 26 2.99 -4.66 -3.88
CA CYS A 26 3.12 -3.25 -3.51
C CYS A 26 1.93 -2.43 -4.03
N GLU A 27 1.68 -1.31 -3.37
CA GLU A 27 0.64 -0.38 -3.79
C GLU A 27 0.99 0.23 -5.16
N ALA A 28 -0.04 0.58 -5.91
CA ALA A 28 0.15 1.19 -7.21
C ALA A 28 0.90 2.52 -7.07
N GLY A 29 1.89 2.73 -7.94
CA GLY A 29 2.81 3.88 -7.84
C GLY A 29 4.07 3.62 -7.01
N SER A 30 4.19 2.44 -6.39
CA SER A 30 5.47 2.02 -5.81
C SER A 30 6.47 1.63 -6.89
N ASP A 31 7.73 2.05 -6.71
CA ASP A 31 8.87 1.61 -7.54
C ASP A 31 9.49 0.29 -7.04
N VAL A 32 8.97 -0.29 -5.95
CA VAL A 32 9.49 -1.51 -5.35
C VAL A 32 8.97 -2.73 -6.10
N THR A 33 9.88 -3.51 -6.70
CA THR A 33 9.55 -4.74 -7.44
C THR A 33 10.15 -6.01 -6.81
N SER A 34 10.98 -5.84 -5.78
CA SER A 34 11.64 -6.91 -5.04
C SER A 34 11.99 -6.41 -3.64
N PHE A 35 12.26 -7.34 -2.72
CA PHE A 35 12.49 -7.02 -1.30
C PHE A 35 13.89 -7.43 -0.81
N PRO A 36 14.99 -6.99 -1.45
CA PRO A 36 16.34 -7.35 -1.01
C PRO A 36 16.65 -6.92 0.42
N ALA A 37 16.22 -5.73 0.86
CA ALA A 37 16.56 -5.26 2.21
C ALA A 37 15.87 -6.09 3.30
N CYS A 38 14.60 -6.42 3.11
CA CYS A 38 13.88 -7.30 4.02
C CYS A 38 14.38 -8.74 3.97
N ASN A 39 14.77 -9.25 2.80
CA ASN A 39 15.41 -10.55 2.71
C ASN A 39 16.74 -10.58 3.47
N ASP A 40 17.56 -9.54 3.37
CA ASP A 40 18.82 -9.42 4.09
C ASP A 40 18.60 -9.37 5.61
N PHE A 41 17.62 -8.57 6.08
CA PHE A 41 17.23 -8.54 7.49
C PHE A 41 16.79 -9.91 8.02
N LEU A 42 15.89 -10.59 7.29
CA LEU A 42 15.40 -11.92 7.68
C LEU A 42 16.54 -12.96 7.69
N ASN A 43 17.43 -12.92 6.70
CA ASN A 43 18.58 -13.82 6.63
C ASN A 43 19.55 -13.59 7.78
N SER A 44 19.84 -12.33 8.11
CA SER A 44 20.69 -11.93 9.23
C SER A 44 20.08 -12.37 10.58
N GLY A 45 18.79 -12.12 10.78
CA GLY A 45 18.06 -12.56 11.97
C GLY A 45 18.03 -14.08 12.11
N ASN A 46 17.77 -14.82 11.03
CA ASN A 46 17.77 -16.28 11.03
C ASN A 46 19.17 -16.86 11.32
N ALA A 47 20.23 -16.27 10.77
CA ALA A 47 21.60 -16.69 11.07
C ALA A 47 21.90 -16.54 12.57
N CYS A 48 21.59 -15.38 13.17
CA CYS A 48 21.79 -15.15 14.59
C CYS A 48 20.83 -15.94 15.49
N ALA A 49 19.66 -16.34 15.00
CA ALA A 49 18.72 -17.18 15.76
C ALA A 49 19.29 -18.59 16.03
N THR A 50 20.17 -19.09 15.16
CA THR A 50 20.84 -20.40 15.34
C THR A 50 21.97 -20.38 16.36
N VAL A 51 22.42 -19.19 16.79
CA VAL A 51 23.43 -19.02 17.83
C VAL A 51 22.77 -19.15 19.20
N LEU A 52 23.12 -20.21 19.94
CA LEU A 52 22.47 -20.58 21.20
C LEU A 52 23.17 -19.98 22.43
N GLU A 53 24.47 -19.71 22.34
CA GLU A 53 25.25 -19.13 23.41
C GLU A 53 25.04 -17.61 23.48
N ARG A 54 24.76 -17.08 24.68
CA ARG A 54 24.37 -15.68 24.86
C ARG A 54 25.44 -14.68 24.38
N PRO A 55 26.75 -14.82 24.70
CA PRO A 55 27.77 -13.87 24.26
C PRO A 55 27.90 -13.82 22.73
N GLU A 56 27.91 -14.99 22.08
CA GLU A 56 28.02 -15.13 20.62
C GLU A 56 26.76 -14.58 19.93
N LYS A 57 25.58 -14.75 20.55
CA LYS A 57 24.33 -14.19 20.04
C LYS A 57 24.29 -12.68 20.13
N GLN A 58 24.82 -12.09 21.21
CA GLN A 58 24.99 -10.64 21.32
C GLN A 58 25.97 -10.11 20.29
N GLU A 59 27.11 -10.78 20.07
CA GLU A 59 28.06 -10.40 19.03
C GLU A 59 27.44 -10.43 17.63
N CYS A 60 26.60 -11.44 17.36
CA CYS A 60 25.90 -11.58 16.08
C CYS A 60 24.86 -10.47 15.83
N LEU A 61 24.12 -10.03 16.85
CA LEU A 61 23.05 -9.04 16.72
C LEU A 61 23.53 -7.59 16.93
N CYS A 62 24.53 -7.38 17.80
CA CYS A 62 24.95 -6.06 18.26
C CYS A 62 26.05 -5.45 17.37
N ASN A 63 25.72 -5.28 16.09
CA ASN A 63 26.57 -4.59 15.12
C ASN A 63 25.73 -3.65 14.23
N GLN A 64 26.40 -2.69 13.60
CA GLN A 64 25.75 -1.68 12.75
C GLN A 64 25.06 -2.31 11.53
N GLU A 65 25.56 -3.43 11.02
CA GLU A 65 24.98 -4.10 9.84
C GLU A 65 23.60 -4.69 10.13
N TYR A 66 23.43 -5.31 11.30
CA TYR A 66 22.13 -5.80 11.75
C TYR A 66 21.13 -4.65 11.94
N LEU A 67 21.54 -3.58 12.63
CA LEU A 67 20.69 -2.40 12.83
C LEU A 67 20.33 -1.70 11.51
N ASP A 68 21.29 -1.57 10.59
CA ASP A 68 21.04 -1.06 9.24
C ASP A 68 20.02 -1.89 8.48
N SER A 69 20.06 -3.23 8.62
CA SER A 69 19.14 -4.12 7.92
C SER A 69 17.69 -3.93 8.38
N LEU A 70 17.47 -3.64 9.68
CA LEU A 70 16.15 -3.25 10.22
C LEU A 70 15.63 -1.99 9.53
N TYR A 71 16.38 -0.89 9.58
CA TYR A 71 15.97 0.38 8.97
C TYR A 71 15.77 0.28 7.46
N LYS A 72 16.63 -0.47 6.76
CA LYS A 72 16.53 -0.64 5.31
C LYS A 72 15.29 -1.45 4.93
N CYS A 73 14.96 -2.49 5.69
CA CYS A 73 13.74 -3.25 5.48
C CYS A 73 12.50 -2.38 5.76
N GLU A 74 12.48 -1.61 6.85
CA GLU A 74 11.38 -0.70 7.15
C GLU A 74 11.11 0.26 5.98
N ASN A 75 12.14 0.97 5.51
CA ASN A 75 12.05 1.89 4.38
C ASN A 75 11.59 1.18 3.09
N GLU A 76 12.09 -0.03 2.81
CA GLU A 76 11.64 -0.82 1.66
C GLU A 76 10.14 -1.14 1.74
N LEU A 77 9.61 -1.44 2.92
CA LEU A 77 8.18 -1.65 3.12
C LEU A 77 7.37 -0.35 3.04
N GLN A 78 7.90 0.75 3.57
CA GLN A 78 7.29 2.06 3.44
C GLN A 78 7.17 2.49 1.97
N LEU A 79 8.20 2.21 1.16
CA LEU A 79 8.17 2.46 -0.29
C LEU A 79 7.23 1.51 -1.03
N CYS A 80 7.14 0.25 -0.59
CA CYS A 80 6.24 -0.74 -1.19
C CYS A 80 4.78 -0.37 -0.97
N PHE A 81 4.41 -0.03 0.27
CA PHE A 81 3.02 0.27 0.60
C PHE A 81 2.68 1.75 0.58
N LEU A 82 3.66 2.61 0.32
CA LEU A 82 3.51 4.05 0.31
C LEU A 82 2.82 4.52 1.62
N GLY A 83 3.29 4.01 2.75
CA GLY A 83 2.66 4.20 4.05
C GLY A 83 3.55 3.76 5.20
N ASN A 84 3.09 3.95 6.43
CA ASN A 84 3.85 3.67 7.65
C ASN A 84 3.23 2.56 8.52
N GLN A 85 2.40 1.68 7.95
CA GLN A 85 1.66 0.66 8.70
C GLN A 85 2.53 -0.31 9.51
N PHE A 86 3.83 -0.42 9.19
CA PHE A 86 4.78 -1.29 9.89
C PHE A 86 5.73 -0.56 10.83
N GLU A 87 5.73 0.79 10.86
CA GLU A 87 6.66 1.63 11.64
C GLU A 87 6.75 1.15 13.09
N GLY A 88 5.61 1.01 13.78
CA GLY A 88 5.59 0.56 15.18
C GLY A 88 6.19 -0.84 15.43
N THR A 89 6.21 -1.73 14.43
CA THR A 89 6.87 -3.04 14.54
C THR A 89 8.39 -2.89 14.46
N PHE A 90 8.88 -2.04 13.56
CA PHE A 90 10.32 -1.77 13.42
C PHE A 90 10.85 -0.95 14.61
N ASP A 91 10.09 0.04 15.09
CA ASP A 91 10.39 0.79 16.30
C ASP A 91 10.60 -0.15 17.49
N SER A 92 9.66 -1.07 17.71
CA SER A 92 9.78 -2.07 18.79
C SER A 92 11.03 -2.96 18.62
N GLY A 93 11.38 -3.31 17.38
CA GLY A 93 12.59 -4.07 17.07
C GLY A 93 13.88 -3.30 17.36
N ILE A 94 13.90 -2.00 17.05
CA ILE A 94 15.01 -1.10 17.33
C ILE A 94 15.16 -0.88 18.84
N GLU A 95 14.07 -0.63 19.57
CA GLU A 95 14.08 -0.51 21.04
C GLU A 95 14.65 -1.78 21.71
N LEU A 96 14.28 -2.96 21.21
CA LEU A 96 14.82 -4.23 21.69
C LEU A 96 16.31 -4.37 21.38
N TRP A 97 16.73 -3.95 20.19
CA TRP A 97 18.15 -3.93 19.84
C TRP A 97 18.93 -2.98 20.76
N GLU A 98 18.46 -1.77 20.98
CA GLU A 98 19.09 -0.78 21.87
C GLU A 98 19.19 -1.29 23.31
N SER A 99 18.12 -1.91 23.82
CA SER A 99 18.10 -2.52 25.15
C SER A 99 19.12 -3.65 25.29
N LEU A 100 19.29 -4.48 24.26
CA LEU A 100 20.23 -5.60 24.25
C LEU A 100 21.69 -5.15 24.04
N CYS A 101 21.89 -4.17 23.16
CA CYS A 101 23.17 -3.86 22.56
C CYS A 101 23.77 -2.53 23.03
N GLY A 102 22.98 -1.61 23.59
CA GLY A 102 23.43 -0.26 23.92
C GLY A 102 24.58 -0.20 24.94
N SER A 103 24.67 -1.18 25.84
CA SER A 103 25.82 -1.32 26.77
C SER A 103 26.97 -2.19 26.24
N TYR A 104 26.75 -2.90 25.13
CA TYR A 104 27.70 -3.82 24.50
C TYR A 104 28.48 -3.16 23.37
N VAL A 105 27.83 -2.32 22.57
CA VAL A 105 28.45 -1.66 21.41
C VAL A 105 29.37 -0.52 21.87
N THR A 106 30.50 -0.39 21.18
CA THR A 106 31.48 0.70 21.42
C THR A 106 31.41 1.79 20.36
N PHE A 107 30.61 1.59 19.32
CA PHE A 107 30.33 2.56 18.28
C PHE A 107 29.07 3.36 18.62
N SER A 108 28.93 4.55 18.04
CA SER A 108 27.68 5.31 18.06
C SER A 108 26.79 4.83 16.91
N PRO A 109 25.61 4.25 17.18
CA PRO A 109 24.72 3.78 16.12
C PRO A 109 24.33 4.89 15.16
N THR A 110 24.28 4.57 13.87
CA THR A 110 23.80 5.49 12.81
C THR A 110 22.50 5.00 12.21
N THR A 111 21.68 5.92 11.71
CA THR A 111 20.46 5.61 10.96
C THR A 111 20.70 5.88 9.48
N PRO A 112 20.52 4.89 8.59
CA PRO A 112 20.54 5.12 7.15
C PRO A 112 19.50 6.15 6.71
N SER A 113 19.79 6.92 5.66
CA SER A 113 18.80 7.86 5.11
C SER A 113 17.62 7.11 4.48
N ALA A 114 16.40 7.50 4.87
CA ALA A 114 15.18 6.99 4.27
C ALA A 114 14.89 7.66 2.92
N LYS A 115 14.28 6.94 1.99
CA LYS A 115 13.78 7.54 0.74
C LYS A 115 12.37 8.08 1.00
N PRO A 116 12.04 9.29 0.51
CA PRO A 116 10.69 9.81 0.66
C PRO A 116 9.72 9.07 -0.28
N TYR A 117 8.46 8.98 0.13
CA TYR A 117 7.34 8.51 -0.69
C TYR A 117 6.16 9.48 -0.64
N THR A 118 5.23 9.35 -1.59
CA THR A 118 3.91 10.00 -1.51
C THR A 118 2.93 8.96 -1.00
N GLU A 119 2.18 9.28 0.05
CA GLU A 119 1.25 8.35 0.69
C GLU A 119 0.17 7.84 -0.28
N TYR A 120 -0.14 6.54 -0.20
CA TYR A 120 -1.23 5.95 -0.98
C TYR A 120 -2.58 6.46 -0.47
N PRO A 121 -3.49 6.95 -1.34
CA PRO A 121 -4.75 7.54 -0.91
C PRO A 121 -5.78 6.45 -0.55
N GLU A 122 -5.53 5.70 0.52
CA GLU A 122 -6.28 4.50 0.91
C GLU A 122 -7.79 4.76 1.03
N GLU A 123 -8.20 5.78 1.79
CA GLU A 123 -9.62 6.11 1.98
C GLU A 123 -10.33 6.42 0.65
N LEU A 124 -9.67 7.19 -0.22
CA LEU A 124 -10.19 7.48 -1.56
C LEU A 124 -10.36 6.20 -2.36
N CYS A 125 -9.37 5.30 -2.32
CA CYS A 125 -9.39 4.07 -3.10
C CYS A 125 -10.41 3.05 -2.60
N ILE A 126 -10.67 3.02 -1.28
CA ILE A 126 -11.80 2.28 -0.70
C ILE A 126 -13.13 2.82 -1.23
N ASP A 127 -13.30 4.15 -1.27
CA ASP A 127 -14.55 4.75 -1.75
C ASP A 127 -14.72 4.63 -3.27
N VAL A 128 -13.63 4.67 -4.04
CA VAL A 128 -13.60 4.35 -5.46
C VAL A 128 -14.03 2.91 -5.71
N ASP A 129 -13.53 1.93 -4.96
CA ASP A 129 -13.94 0.53 -5.14
C ASP A 129 -15.43 0.34 -4.84
N LYS A 130 -15.96 0.95 -3.77
CA LYS A 130 -17.41 0.98 -3.51
C LYS A 130 -18.18 1.60 -4.67
N ALA A 131 -17.66 2.68 -5.25
CA ALA A 131 -18.27 3.33 -6.41
C ALA A 131 -18.28 2.41 -7.64
N CYS A 132 -17.17 1.70 -7.89
CA CYS A 132 -17.05 0.70 -8.95
C CYS A 132 -18.07 -0.45 -8.77
N GLN A 133 -18.17 -1.02 -7.58
CA GLN A 133 -19.12 -2.08 -7.27
C GLN A 133 -20.57 -1.60 -7.46
N THR A 134 -20.88 -0.39 -6.97
CA THR A 134 -22.21 0.19 -7.11
C THR A 134 -22.56 0.46 -8.57
N ALA A 135 -21.64 0.99 -9.37
CA ALA A 135 -21.83 1.21 -10.80
C ALA A 135 -22.10 -0.10 -11.55
N ARG A 136 -21.32 -1.16 -11.25
CA ARG A 136 -21.53 -2.51 -11.82
C ARG A 136 -22.91 -3.07 -11.50
N ASN A 137 -23.38 -2.89 -10.28
CA ASN A 137 -24.72 -3.33 -9.88
C ASN A 137 -25.81 -2.55 -10.63
N LEU A 138 -25.70 -1.22 -10.69
CA LEU A 138 -26.64 -0.37 -11.41
C LEU A 138 -26.70 -0.69 -12.92
N LEU A 139 -25.56 -1.01 -13.53
CA LEU A 139 -25.52 -1.48 -14.92
C LEU A 139 -26.18 -2.85 -15.09
N SER A 140 -25.95 -3.75 -14.14
CA SER A 140 -26.58 -5.09 -14.15
C SER A 140 -28.09 -4.98 -14.05
N ASP A 141 -28.61 -4.02 -13.29
CA ASP A 141 -30.04 -3.74 -13.17
C ASP A 141 -30.66 -3.23 -14.50
N CYS A 142 -29.85 -2.76 -15.45
CA CYS A 142 -30.30 -2.34 -16.78
C CYS A 142 -30.39 -3.50 -17.79
N LEU A 143 -29.78 -4.65 -17.52
CA LEU A 143 -29.77 -5.82 -18.41
C LEU A 143 -31.15 -6.30 -18.91
N PRO A 144 -32.24 -6.24 -18.11
CA PRO A 144 -33.57 -6.62 -18.58
C PRO A 144 -34.07 -5.82 -19.79
N TYR A 145 -33.53 -4.61 -20.03
CA TYR A 145 -33.95 -3.72 -21.12
C TYR A 145 -33.20 -3.96 -22.45
N THR A 146 -32.37 -5.01 -22.53
CA THR A 146 -31.53 -5.31 -23.71
C THR A 146 -32.29 -5.88 -24.92
N SER A 147 -33.62 -6.01 -24.83
CA SER A 147 -34.43 -6.41 -25.99
C SER A 147 -34.56 -5.26 -27.01
N ASP A 148 -34.59 -5.58 -28.31
CA ASP A 148 -34.63 -4.60 -29.43
C ASP A 148 -35.81 -3.60 -29.35
N ILE A 149 -36.81 -3.87 -28.50
CA ILE A 149 -38.03 -3.05 -28.33
C ILE A 149 -37.86 -2.00 -27.20
N GLU A 150 -36.88 -2.18 -26.29
CA GLU A 150 -36.73 -1.37 -25.07
C GLU A 150 -35.50 -0.45 -25.07
N THR A 151 -34.97 -0.13 -26.25
CA THR A 151 -33.76 0.70 -26.43
C THR A 151 -33.83 2.06 -25.73
N SER A 152 -34.99 2.70 -25.67
CA SER A 152 -35.17 3.97 -24.94
C SER A 152 -35.14 3.80 -23.42
N ARG A 153 -35.63 2.67 -22.91
CA ARG A 153 -35.59 2.33 -21.47
C ARG A 153 -34.19 1.93 -21.05
N LEU A 154 -33.47 1.19 -21.90
CA LEU A 154 -32.06 0.86 -21.72
C LEU A 154 -31.20 2.12 -21.65
N SER A 155 -31.33 3.00 -22.65
CA SER A 155 -30.60 4.27 -22.68
C SER A 155 -30.91 5.14 -21.45
N SER A 156 -32.18 5.25 -21.05
CA SER A 156 -32.55 5.99 -19.83
C SER A 156 -31.97 5.38 -18.55
N CYS A 157 -31.85 4.05 -18.48
CA CYS A 157 -31.28 3.33 -17.34
C CYS A 157 -29.76 3.53 -17.26
N GLU A 158 -29.04 3.37 -18.37
CA GLU A 158 -27.58 3.48 -18.45
C GLU A 158 -27.09 4.94 -18.32
N CYS A 159 -27.92 5.91 -18.69
CA CYS A 159 -27.60 7.34 -18.63
C CYS A 159 -28.13 8.04 -17.36
N GLN A 160 -28.54 7.28 -16.34
CA GLN A 160 -28.92 7.87 -15.05
C GLN A 160 -27.73 8.61 -14.42
N SER A 161 -27.96 9.84 -13.92
CA SER A 161 -26.89 10.70 -13.41
C SER A 161 -26.05 10.05 -12.30
N ARG A 162 -26.69 9.23 -11.46
CA ARG A 162 -26.00 8.48 -10.39
C ARG A 162 -24.98 7.49 -10.95
N LEU A 163 -25.35 6.74 -11.99
CA LEU A 163 -24.49 5.77 -12.63
C LEU A 163 -23.31 6.45 -13.33
N LEU A 164 -23.57 7.53 -14.07
CA LEU A 164 -22.51 8.27 -14.76
C LEU A 164 -21.44 8.78 -13.77
N ARG A 165 -21.85 9.32 -12.62
CA ARG A 165 -20.90 9.76 -11.57
C ARG A 165 -20.09 8.61 -10.99
N LEU A 166 -20.75 7.51 -10.61
CA LEU A 166 -20.08 6.36 -10.02
C LEU A 166 -19.11 5.70 -11.01
N ALA A 167 -19.51 5.60 -12.28
CA ALA A 167 -18.67 5.05 -13.34
C ALA A 167 -17.47 5.97 -13.65
N TYR A 168 -17.67 7.29 -13.65
CA TYR A 168 -16.57 8.25 -13.76
C TYR A 168 -15.59 8.14 -12.59
N THR A 169 -16.07 8.10 -11.35
CA THR A 169 -15.23 7.86 -10.17
C THR A 169 -14.45 6.55 -10.31
N CYS A 170 -15.09 5.48 -10.75
CA CYS A 170 -14.44 4.19 -10.92
C CYS A 170 -13.36 4.21 -12.02
N GLN A 171 -13.72 4.62 -13.23
CA GLN A 171 -12.90 4.43 -14.43
C GLN A 171 -11.89 5.56 -14.66
N TYR A 172 -12.18 6.75 -14.16
CA TYR A 172 -11.29 7.90 -14.30
C TYR A 172 -10.49 8.13 -13.02
N ILE A 173 -11.18 8.43 -11.91
CA ILE A 173 -10.51 8.74 -10.64
C ILE A 173 -9.76 7.52 -10.12
N GLY A 174 -10.35 6.32 -10.19
CA GLY A 174 -9.68 5.09 -9.78
C GLY A 174 -8.43 4.78 -10.59
N ASN A 175 -8.49 4.93 -11.92
CA ASN A 175 -7.32 4.67 -12.77
C ASN A 175 -6.17 5.63 -12.47
N VAL A 176 -6.45 6.92 -12.29
CA VAL A 176 -5.42 7.94 -12.02
C VAL A 176 -4.87 7.82 -10.60
N SER A 177 -5.75 7.72 -9.60
CA SER A 177 -5.36 7.85 -8.19
C SER A 177 -5.00 6.52 -7.52
N CYS A 178 -5.62 5.41 -7.92
CA CYS A 178 -5.49 4.11 -7.24
C CYS A 178 -4.73 3.08 -8.06
N LEU A 179 -4.71 3.20 -9.38
CA LEU A 179 -3.93 2.31 -10.26
C LEU A 179 -2.71 3.00 -10.84
N VAL A 180 -2.63 4.34 -10.72
CA VAL A 180 -1.52 5.16 -11.26
C VAL A 180 -1.32 4.90 -12.76
N THR A 181 -2.43 4.82 -13.48
CA THR A 181 -2.50 4.61 -14.92
C THR A 181 -3.10 5.83 -15.61
N GLU A 182 -2.71 6.07 -16.85
CA GLU A 182 -3.34 7.12 -17.66
C GLU A 182 -4.83 6.83 -17.85
N ALA A 183 -5.67 7.83 -17.58
CA ALA A 183 -7.09 7.77 -17.82
C ALA A 183 -7.54 8.92 -18.72
N ALA A 184 -8.43 8.62 -19.66
CA ALA A 184 -9.07 9.62 -20.51
C ALA A 184 -10.56 9.66 -20.19
N THR A 185 -11.12 10.87 -20.08
CA THR A 185 -12.55 11.10 -19.85
C THR A 185 -13.40 10.44 -20.94
N SER A 186 -12.85 10.33 -22.15
CA SER A 186 -13.47 9.67 -23.31
C SER A 186 -13.70 8.16 -23.11
N ASN A 187 -12.99 7.54 -22.18
CA ASN A 187 -13.11 6.12 -21.88
C ASN A 187 -14.16 5.85 -20.79
N ALA A 188 -14.70 6.90 -20.16
CA ALA A 188 -15.70 6.76 -19.11
C ALA A 188 -17.06 6.34 -19.70
N TRP A 189 -17.77 5.49 -18.95
CA TRP A 189 -19.10 5.02 -19.30
C TRP A 189 -20.05 6.20 -19.56
N GLY A 190 -20.82 6.12 -20.63
CA GLY A 190 -21.77 7.17 -21.01
C GLY A 190 -21.17 8.38 -21.69
N TYR A 191 -19.83 8.51 -21.80
CA TYR A 191 -19.21 9.67 -22.45
C TYR A 191 -19.71 9.85 -23.89
N ALA A 192 -19.71 8.78 -24.68
CA ALA A 192 -20.09 8.82 -26.09
C ALA A 192 -21.59 8.56 -26.33
N THR A 193 -22.32 8.05 -25.33
CA THR A 193 -23.68 7.51 -25.51
C THR A 193 -24.75 8.25 -24.71
N CYS A 194 -24.37 9.05 -23.71
CA CYS A 194 -25.31 9.76 -22.85
C CYS A 194 -25.20 11.28 -23.03
N ASP A 195 -26.21 11.89 -23.64
CA ASP A 195 -26.25 13.33 -23.92
C ASP A 195 -26.11 14.19 -22.64
N ASN A 196 -26.55 13.67 -21.49
CA ASN A 196 -26.45 14.35 -20.21
C ASN A 196 -25.06 14.21 -19.54
N PHE A 197 -24.13 13.44 -20.09
CA PHE A 197 -22.83 13.15 -19.46
C PHE A 197 -22.08 14.43 -19.07
N ALA A 198 -21.88 15.36 -20.00
CA ALA A 198 -21.15 16.60 -19.74
C ALA A 198 -21.84 17.49 -18.68
N SER A 199 -23.18 17.42 -18.61
CA SER A 199 -23.96 18.14 -17.60
C SER A 199 -23.81 17.52 -16.20
N VAL A 200 -23.72 16.19 -16.13
CA VAL A 200 -23.66 15.44 -14.87
C VAL A 200 -22.27 15.46 -14.24
N ILE A 201 -21.22 15.37 -15.05
CA ILE A 201 -19.82 15.33 -14.61
C ILE A 201 -19.22 16.75 -14.48
N GLY A 202 -19.75 17.72 -15.23
CA GLY A 202 -19.24 19.08 -15.27
C GLY A 202 -18.16 19.27 -16.34
N LYS A 203 -18.15 20.46 -16.98
CA LYS A 203 -17.23 20.77 -18.09
C LYS A 203 -15.78 21.03 -17.65
N GLU A 204 -15.54 21.34 -16.38
CA GLU A 204 -14.20 21.70 -15.86
C GLU A 204 -13.27 20.48 -15.68
N HIS A 205 -13.83 19.26 -15.54
CA HIS A 205 -13.02 18.03 -15.43
C HIS A 205 -12.58 17.45 -16.79
N VAL A 206 -12.94 18.09 -17.91
CA VAL A 206 -12.66 17.60 -19.27
C VAL A 206 -11.37 18.21 -19.86
N SER A 207 -10.80 19.27 -19.26
CA SER A 207 -9.59 19.93 -19.78
C SER A 207 -8.44 20.18 -18.79
N GLU A 208 -8.55 19.79 -17.52
CA GLU A 208 -7.55 20.17 -16.48
C GLU A 208 -6.90 19.03 -15.70
N ALA A 209 -7.06 17.78 -16.11
CA ALA A 209 -6.47 16.67 -15.36
C ALA A 209 -4.94 16.57 -15.42
N LEU A 210 -4.28 17.26 -16.37
CA LEU A 210 -2.83 17.35 -16.40
C LEU A 210 -2.29 18.59 -15.65
N HIS A 211 -3.09 19.65 -15.50
CA HIS A 211 -2.63 20.91 -14.90
C HIS A 211 -2.81 20.98 -13.38
N TYR A 212 -3.81 20.31 -12.79
CA TYR A 212 -4.08 20.44 -11.36
C TYR A 212 -3.09 19.64 -10.48
N ILE A 213 -2.65 18.46 -10.94
CA ILE A 213 -1.63 17.65 -10.25
C ILE A 213 -0.24 18.32 -10.34
N ILE A 214 0.07 18.96 -11.48
CA ILE A 214 1.32 19.73 -11.64
C ILE A 214 1.28 21.04 -10.83
N SER A 215 0.13 21.73 -10.79
CA SER A 215 0.00 23.01 -10.07
C SER A 215 0.05 22.86 -8.54
N LEU A 216 -0.53 21.79 -7.97
CA LEU A 216 -0.42 21.48 -6.53
C LEU A 216 1.03 21.09 -6.14
N ARG A 217 1.75 20.39 -7.01
CA ARG A 217 3.17 20.06 -6.78
C ARG A 217 4.10 21.28 -6.92
N ILE A 218 3.80 22.22 -7.82
CA ILE A 218 4.58 23.47 -7.96
C ILE A 218 4.32 24.44 -6.81
N LEU A 219 3.08 24.60 -6.34
CA LEU A 219 2.78 25.49 -5.20
C LEU A 219 3.46 25.02 -3.90
N THR A 220 3.52 23.71 -3.67
CA THR A 220 4.17 23.12 -2.49
C THR A 220 5.70 23.30 -2.53
N PHE A 221 6.30 23.37 -3.73
CA PHE A 221 7.73 23.63 -3.90
C PHE A 221 8.11 25.11 -3.67
N ILE A 222 7.22 26.06 -4.00
CA ILE A 222 7.48 27.50 -3.86
C ILE A 222 7.33 27.97 -2.40
N THR A 223 6.39 27.41 -1.64
CA THR A 223 6.19 27.75 -0.21
C THR A 223 7.31 27.21 0.69
N VAL A 224 7.96 26.10 0.33
CA VAL A 224 9.08 25.53 1.10
C VAL A 224 10.42 26.20 0.80
N SER A 225 10.56 26.90 -0.33
CA SER A 225 11.79 27.63 -0.69
C SER A 225 11.81 29.11 -0.26
N THR A 226 10.73 29.61 0.35
CA THR A 226 10.64 31.03 0.77
C THR A 226 10.22 31.24 2.24
N GLY A 227 10.29 30.19 3.06
CA GLY A 227 10.11 30.24 4.52
C GLY A 227 11.39 29.92 5.27
#